data_AF-A0AAW6H4F1-F1
#
_entry.id   AF-A0AAW6H4F1-F1
#
_cell.length_a   1.000
_cell.length_b   1.000
_cell.length_c   1.000
_cell.angle_alpha   90.00
_cell.angle_beta   90.00
_cell.angle_gamma   90.00
#
_symmetry.space_group_name_H-M   'P 1'
#
loop_
_entity.id
_entity.type
_entity.pdbx_description
1 polymer ?
#
loop_
_entity_poly.entity_id
_entity_poly.type
_entity_poly.pdbx_seq_one_letter_code
_entity_poly.pdbx_strand_id
1 'polypeptide(L)' 'MKQVNPRIYRTILTLVLGLFLSVGAYAQNITVKGTVTDATGEPVIGANVLEKGTTNGVITDI' A
#
# COMPACT_ATOMS: atom_id res chain seq x y z
N MET A 1 -37.69 28.31 6.10
CA MET A 1 -36.52 27.43 6.26
C MET A 1 -36.77 26.16 5.45
N LYS A 2 -35.92 25.86 4.46
CA LYS A 2 -36.14 24.75 3.51
C LYS A 2 -35.81 23.44 4.22
N GLN A 3 -36.83 22.63 4.51
CA GLN A 3 -36.66 21.31 5.13
C GLN A 3 -35.85 20.43 4.19
N VAL A 4 -34.69 19.99 4.65
CA VAL A 4 -33.77 19.12 3.92
C VAL A 4 -34.21 17.68 4.15
N ASN A 5 -34.48 16.97 3.07
CA ASN A 5 -35.13 15.66 3.11
C ASN A 5 -34.26 14.63 3.88
N PRO A 6 -34.78 13.94 4.92
CA PRO A 6 -34.00 13.01 5.75
C PRO A 6 -33.33 11.89 4.96
N ARG A 7 -33.88 11.52 3.79
CA ARG A 7 -33.27 10.55 2.87
C ARG A 7 -31.93 11.03 2.29
N ILE A 8 -31.77 12.33 2.08
CA ILE A 8 -30.54 12.95 1.54
C ILE A 8 -29.40 12.81 2.55
N TYR A 9 -29.67 13.05 3.84
CA TYR A 9 -28.67 12.88 4.89
C TYR A 9 -28.15 11.45 5.00
N ARG A 10 -29.05 10.46 4.87
CA ARG A 10 -28.67 9.05 4.87
C ARG A 10 -27.79 8.69 3.67
N THR A 11 -28.08 9.20 2.48
CA THR A 11 -27.26 8.98 1.29
C THR A 11 -25.88 9.63 1.41
N ILE A 12 -25.82 10.88 1.88
CA ILE A 12 -24.56 11.61 2.09
C ILE A 12 -23.69 10.89 3.12
N LEU A 13 -24.27 10.42 4.24
CA LEU A 13 -23.55 9.69 5.27
C LEU A 13 -22.90 8.41 4.72
N THR A 14 -23.65 7.60 3.95
CA THR A 14 -23.12 6.37 3.34
C THR A 14 -21.99 6.66 2.35
N LEU A 15 -22.10 7.73 1.55
CA LEU A 15 -21.04 8.14 0.61
C LEU A 15 -19.76 8.57 1.34
N VAL A 16 -19.90 9.36 2.42
CA VAL A 16 -18.76 9.79 3.23
C VAL A 16 -18.08 8.60 3.89
N LEU A 17 -18.84 7.67 4.48
CA LEU A 17 -18.30 6.45 5.07
C LEU A 17 -17.57 5.58 4.04
N GLY A 18 -18.14 5.40 2.84
CA GLY A 18 -17.50 4.66 1.75
C GLY A 18 -16.18 5.29 1.29
N LEU A 19 -16.11 6.63 1.26
CA LEU A 19 -14.89 7.36 0.92
C LEU A 19 -13.78 7.13 1.95
N PHE A 20 -14.10 7.16 3.26
CA PHE A 20 -13.11 6.89 4.31
C PHE A 20 -12.56 5.47 4.28
N LEU A 21 -13.37 4.46 3.91
CA LEU A 21 -12.90 3.08 3.75
C LEU A 21 -11.90 2.93 2.59
N SER A 22 -12.06 3.71 1.51
CA SER A 22 -11.15 3.66 0.36
C SER A 22 -9.72 4.09 0.71
N VAL A 23 -9.55 5.04 1.64
CA VAL A 23 -8.23 5.57 2.05
C VAL A 23 -7.35 4.49 2.67
N GLY A 24 -7.91 3.58 3.47
CA GLY A 24 -7.16 2.49 4.10
C GLY A 24 -6.64 1.44 3.11
N ALA A 25 -7.31 1.26 1.97
CA ALA A 25 -6.89 0.31 0.94
C ALA A 25 -5.61 0.75 0.20
N TYR A 26 -5.34 2.06 0.12
CA TYR A 26 -4.16 2.60 -0.57
C TYR A 26 -2.85 2.51 0.24
N ALA A 27 -2.89 2.13 1.53
CA ALA A 27 -1.70 2.09 2.40
C ALA A 27 -0.76 0.89 2.16
N GLN A 28 -1.16 -0.07 1.32
CA GLN A 28 -0.45 -1.35 1.15
C GLN A 28 0.80 -1.25 0.27
N ASN A 29 1.04 -0.11 -0.37
CA ASN A 29 2.05 0.00 -1.43
C ASN A 29 3.34 0.70 -0.95
N ILE A 30 3.96 0.17 0.10
CA ILE A 30 5.26 0.66 0.59
C ILE A 30 6.38 -0.01 -0.21
N THR A 31 7.10 0.77 -1.02
CA THR A 31 8.29 0.27 -1.73
C THR A 31 9.53 0.38 -0.84
N VAL A 32 10.06 -0.76 -0.42
CA VAL A 32 11.36 -0.84 0.27
C VAL A 32 12.48 -0.93 -0.77
N LYS A 33 13.51 -0.10 -0.63
CA LYS A 33 14.69 -0.08 -1.53
C LYS A 33 15.97 -0.31 -0.73
N GLY A 34 16.95 -0.94 -1.37
CA GLY A 34 18.28 -1.18 -0.80
C GLY A 34 19.18 -1.89 -1.80
N THR A 35 20.47 -1.98 -1.47
CA THR A 35 21.48 -2.68 -2.26
C THR A 35 21.95 -3.90 -1.48
N VAL A 36 22.03 -5.05 -2.14
CA VAL A 36 22.62 -6.25 -1.56
C VAL A 36 24.10 -6.25 -1.90
N THR A 37 24.97 -6.29 -0.88
CA THR A 37 26.43 -6.31 -1.07
C THR A 37 27.05 -7.58 -0.49
N ASP A 38 28.16 -8.00 -1.07
CA ASP A 38 28.97 -9.10 -0.54
C ASP A 38 29.89 -8.63 0.62
N ALA A 39 30.79 -9.50 1.07
CA ALA A 39 31.75 -9.18 2.14
C ALA A 39 32.81 -8.14 1.75
N THR A 40 33.01 -7.89 0.45
CA THR A 40 33.96 -6.92 -0.09
C THR A 40 33.32 -5.55 -0.35
N GLY A 41 31.99 -5.47 -0.31
CA GLY A 41 31.21 -4.27 -0.54
C GLY A 41 30.69 -4.15 -1.99
N GLU A 42 30.86 -5.19 -2.80
CA GLU A 42 30.41 -5.21 -4.19
C GLU A 42 28.91 -5.58 -4.29
N PRO A 43 28.13 -4.91 -5.16
CA PRO A 43 26.73 -5.26 -5.39
C PRO A 43 26.56 -6.70 -5.89
N VAL A 44 25.65 -7.43 -5.26
CA VAL A 44 25.31 -8.81 -5.64
C VAL A 44 24.13 -8.79 -6.60
N ILE A 45 24.42 -9.11 -7.87
CA ILE A 45 23.42 -9.26 -8.92
C ILE A 45 22.82 -10.68 -8.86
N GLY A 46 21.50 -10.79 -8.99
CA GLY A 46 20.83 -12.10 -9.03
C GLY A 46 20.54 -12.72 -7.67
N ALA A 47 20.64 -11.96 -6.57
CA ALA A 47 20.26 -12.43 -5.25
C ALA A 47 18.73 -12.46 -5.10
N ASN A 48 18.21 -13.52 -4.48
CA ASN A 48 16.79 -13.61 -4.13
C ASN A 48 16.53 -12.84 -2.83
N VAL A 49 15.61 -11.88 -2.86
CA VAL A 49 15.14 -11.11 -1.70
C VAL A 49 13.70 -11.49 -1.44
N LEU A 50 13.42 -12.09 -0.27
CA LEU A 50 12.08 -12.50 0.13
C LEU A 50 11.62 -11.68 1.34
N GLU A 51 10.38 -11.22 1.29
CA GLU A 51 9.73 -10.61 2.44
C GLU A 51 9.33 -11.70 3.45
N LYS A 52 9.74 -11.52 4.71
CA LYS A 52 9.54 -12.53 5.75
C LYS A 52 8.04 -12.73 6.04
N GLY A 53 7.59 -13.98 5.96
CA GLY A 53 6.21 -14.35 6.27
C GLY A 53 5.22 -14.16 5.12
N THR A 54 5.70 -13.75 3.94
CA THR A 54 4.92 -13.69 2.71
C THR A 54 5.56 -14.59 1.64
N THR A 55 4.92 -14.71 0.49
CA THR A 55 5.49 -15.35 -0.71
C THR A 55 6.01 -14.33 -1.71
N ASN A 56 6.14 -13.05 -1.30
CA ASN A 56 6.62 -11.98 -2.15
C ASN A 56 8.15 -12.06 -2.20
N GLY A 57 8.70 -12.11 -3.41
CA GLY A 57 10.14 -12.09 -3.63
C GLY A 57 10.51 -11.37 -4.90
N VAL A 58 11.70 -10.77 -4.91
CA VAL A 58 12.29 -10.10 -6.08
C VAL A 58 13.73 -10.58 -6.24
N ILE A 59 14.25 -10.49 -7.47
CA ILE A 59 15.65 -10.76 -7.76
C ILE A 59 16.36 -9.41 -7.86
N THR A 60 17.53 -9.26 -7.23
CA THR A 60 18.31 -8.03 -7.32
C THR A 60 18.86 -7.79 -8.72
N ASP A 61 18.79 -6.54 -9.13
CA ASP A 61 19.48 -5.98 -10.29
C ASP A 61 20.67 -5.12 -9.82
N ILE A 62 21.37 -4.45 -10.76
CA ILE A 62 22.42 -3.45 -10.48
C ILE A 62 21.91 -2.26 -9.68
#